data_AF-A0A834E136-F1
#
_entry.id   AF-A0A834E136-F1
#
_cell.length_a   1.000
_cell.length_b   1.000
_cell.length_c   1.000
_cell.angle_alpha   90.00
_cell.angle_beta   90.00
_cell.angle_gamma   90.00
#
_symmetry.space_group_name_H-M   'P 1'
#
loop_
_entity.id
_entity.type
_entity.pdbx_description
1 polymer ?
#
loop_
_entity_poly.entity_id
_entity_poly.type
_entity_poly.pdbx_seq_one_letter_code
_entity_poly.pdbx_strand_id
1 'polypeptide(L)'
;MEGLWGRLCPQEQSDVAVHLAGGCGPAGPSRASQVPGPALGCASSLPAPTQEKERQRLENLRRKEEAEQLRRQKVEEDKRRRLEEAKLKREERLRKVMQARERVEQMKEEKKKQIEQKFAQLDEKNEKAKEERLAEEKAKKKAAAKKMEEMEVRRKQEEEARRLKWLQQEEEERRHQELLQKKKEEEEQERLRKAAEAIIHQYYHPPNVLELFGTILQLDLEDIFKKSKPRYHKRTSSAVWHSPPLQSTRVPGSLTYSLKKY
;
A
#
# COMPACT_ATOMS: atom_id res chain seq x y z
N MET A 1 -19.35 -43.38 -29.08
CA MET A 1 -20.49 -42.46 -29.01
C MET A 1 -19.93 -41.10 -29.40
N GLU A 2 -19.95 -40.78 -30.69
CA GLU A 2 -21.11 -40.12 -31.35
C GLU A 2 -21.40 -38.79 -30.65
N GLY A 3 -21.45 -37.62 -31.29
CA GLY A 3 -21.54 -37.23 -32.70
C GLY A 3 -22.04 -35.76 -32.65
N LEU A 4 -21.45 -34.86 -33.46
CA LEU A 4 -22.13 -34.15 -34.57
C LEU A 4 -23.31 -33.25 -34.10
N TRP A 5 -23.38 -31.93 -34.31
CA TRP A 5 -23.31 -31.08 -35.52
C TRP A 5 -23.27 -29.61 -35.02
N GLY A 6 -22.89 -28.53 -35.74
CA GLY A 6 -22.54 -28.25 -37.13
C GLY A 6 -21.88 -26.86 -37.16
N ARG A 7 -20.87 -26.60 -38.00
CA ARG A 7 -20.93 -26.30 -39.44
C ARG A 7 -21.47 -24.89 -39.72
N LEU A 8 -20.58 -23.93 -39.98
CA LEU A 8 -20.59 -23.19 -41.25
C LEU A 8 -19.21 -22.55 -41.51
N CYS A 9 -18.70 -22.81 -42.70
CA CYS A 9 -17.46 -22.31 -43.30
C CYS A 9 -17.89 -21.58 -44.61
N PRO A 10 -16.96 -21.13 -45.47
CA PRO A 10 -16.49 -19.76 -45.65
C PRO A 10 -16.94 -19.18 -47.00
N GLN A 11 -16.63 -17.91 -47.30
CA GLN A 11 -16.54 -17.52 -48.72
C GLN A 11 -15.57 -16.34 -48.94
N GLU A 12 -14.41 -16.70 -49.47
CA GLU A 12 -13.52 -15.86 -50.26
C GLU A 12 -14.18 -15.62 -51.63
N GLN A 13 -14.04 -14.41 -52.20
CA GLN A 13 -14.17 -14.21 -53.65
C GLN A 13 -13.37 -12.99 -54.09
N SER A 14 -12.28 -13.30 -54.78
CA SER A 14 -11.56 -12.49 -55.75
C SER A 14 -12.15 -12.77 -57.14
N ASP A 15 -12.27 -11.72 -57.97
CA ASP A 15 -12.37 -11.73 -59.45
C ASP A 15 -12.54 -10.25 -59.85
N VAL A 16 -11.61 -9.56 -60.52
CA VAL A 16 -11.04 -9.72 -61.88
C VAL A 16 -12.11 -9.69 -62.97
N ALA A 17 -11.76 -8.95 -64.04
CA ALA A 17 -12.37 -8.92 -65.37
C ALA A 17 -13.43 -7.80 -65.57
N VAL A 18 -13.54 -7.06 -66.67
CA VAL A 18 -12.83 -6.93 -67.96
C VAL A 18 -13.74 -6.01 -68.81
N HIS A 19 -13.15 -5.17 -69.66
CA HIS A 19 -13.77 -4.53 -70.85
C HIS A 19 -14.81 -3.41 -70.59
N LEU A 20 -14.91 -2.32 -71.37
CA LEU A 20 -14.61 -2.12 -72.78
C LEU A 20 -14.02 -0.73 -73.07
N ALA A 21 -13.07 -0.76 -73.99
CA ALA A 21 -12.66 0.34 -74.84
C ALA A 21 -13.70 0.63 -75.94
N GLY A 22 -13.65 1.82 -76.51
CA GLY A 22 -14.30 2.17 -77.79
C GLY A 22 -14.83 3.60 -77.74
N GLY A 23 -14.50 4.52 -78.64
CA GLY A 23 -13.71 4.43 -79.86
C GLY A 23 -13.80 5.77 -80.59
N CYS A 24 -12.73 6.14 -81.27
CA CYS A 24 -12.68 7.21 -82.25
C CYS A 24 -13.73 7.03 -83.36
N GLY A 25 -14.17 8.13 -83.96
CA GLY A 25 -14.19 8.19 -85.43
C GLY A 25 -15.28 9.06 -86.07
N PRO A 26 -15.05 9.53 -87.32
CA PRO A 26 -15.66 10.73 -87.91
C PRO A 26 -16.54 10.40 -89.14
N ALA A 27 -16.84 11.46 -89.91
CA ALA A 27 -17.20 11.51 -91.34
C ALA A 27 -18.70 11.60 -91.73
N GLY A 28 -18.98 12.59 -92.59
CA GLY A 28 -20.16 12.64 -93.46
C GLY A 28 -20.05 11.63 -94.64
N PRO A 29 -21.04 11.55 -95.54
CA PRO A 29 -21.04 12.27 -96.84
C PRO A 29 -22.48 12.78 -97.22
N SER A 30 -22.77 13.73 -98.11
CA SER A 30 -22.43 14.05 -99.53
C SER A 30 -23.19 13.27 -100.61
N ARG A 31 -23.73 14.04 -101.58
CA ARG A 31 -24.31 13.73 -102.92
C ARG A 31 -25.77 13.23 -103.00
N ALA A 32 -26.57 13.48 -104.04
CA ALA A 32 -26.57 14.38 -105.22
C ALA A 32 -27.83 14.08 -106.07
N SER A 33 -28.09 14.93 -107.07
CA SER A 33 -28.99 14.76 -108.24
C SER A 33 -30.45 15.18 -108.02
N GLN A 34 -31.15 15.81 -108.96
CA GLN A 34 -31.06 15.71 -110.42
C GLN A 34 -31.75 16.91 -111.12
N VAL A 35 -31.31 17.23 -112.34
CA VAL A 35 -31.97 18.09 -113.35
C VAL A 35 -32.10 17.26 -114.63
N PRO A 36 -33.16 17.44 -115.44
CA PRO A 36 -33.07 17.93 -116.84
C PRO A 36 -34.20 18.96 -117.14
N GLY A 37 -34.16 19.91 -118.08
CA GLY A 37 -33.88 19.84 -119.52
C GLY A 37 -35.14 20.29 -120.32
N PRO A 38 -35.06 20.83 -121.56
CA PRO A 38 -35.62 22.15 -121.92
C PRO A 38 -36.75 22.16 -122.99
N ALA A 39 -37.33 23.34 -123.28
CA ALA A 39 -38.00 23.65 -124.55
C ALA A 39 -37.98 25.16 -124.88
N LEU A 40 -37.85 25.45 -126.16
CA LEU A 40 -37.49 26.71 -126.82
C LEU A 40 -38.72 27.61 -127.07
N GLY A 41 -38.51 28.92 -127.25
CA GLY A 41 -39.57 29.80 -127.73
C GLY A 41 -39.28 31.31 -127.69
N CYS A 42 -38.44 31.75 -128.64
CA CYS A 42 -38.29 33.07 -129.28
C CYS A 42 -38.85 34.38 -128.66
N ALA A 43 -37.96 35.38 -128.67
CA ALA A 43 -38.16 36.80 -128.96
C ALA A 43 -39.16 37.58 -128.08
N SER A 44 -38.76 38.61 -127.34
CA SER A 44 -38.39 39.90 -127.93
C SER A 44 -37.76 40.84 -126.88
N SER A 45 -36.64 41.48 -127.25
CA SER A 45 -36.19 42.84 -126.88
C SER A 45 -36.40 43.42 -125.45
N LEU A 46 -35.24 43.66 -124.77
CA LEU A 46 -34.91 44.80 -123.87
C LEU A 46 -35.52 44.83 -122.44
N PRO A 47 -34.94 45.55 -121.43
CA PRO A 47 -33.66 46.27 -121.35
C PRO A 47 -32.77 45.87 -120.14
N ALA A 48 -31.57 46.44 -120.06
CA ALA A 48 -30.56 46.29 -118.98
C ALA A 48 -31.10 46.62 -117.56
N PRO A 49 -30.58 46.00 -116.49
CA PRO A 49 -31.00 46.32 -115.13
C PRO A 49 -30.62 47.75 -114.78
N THR A 50 -31.61 48.55 -114.39
CA THR A 50 -31.38 49.86 -113.80
C THR A 50 -30.71 49.68 -112.43
N GLN A 51 -29.69 50.48 -112.13
CA GLN A 51 -28.85 50.43 -110.93
C GLN A 51 -29.61 50.38 -109.58
N GLU A 52 -30.91 50.69 -109.60
CA GLU A 52 -31.82 50.74 -108.47
C GLU A 52 -32.22 49.35 -107.91
N LYS A 53 -32.37 48.32 -108.77
CA LYS A 53 -32.70 46.95 -108.32
C LYS A 53 -31.52 46.23 -107.69
N GLU A 54 -30.28 46.55 -108.09
CA GLU A 54 -29.07 46.04 -107.45
C GLU A 54 -28.88 46.65 -106.05
N ARG A 55 -29.15 47.95 -105.89
CA ARG A 55 -29.13 48.62 -104.58
C ARG A 55 -30.09 47.96 -103.59
N GLN A 56 -31.30 47.64 -104.03
CA GLN A 56 -32.33 47.04 -103.18
C GLN A 56 -31.98 45.61 -102.72
N ARG A 57 -31.25 44.83 -103.54
CA ARG A 57 -30.73 43.50 -103.12
C ARG A 57 -29.61 43.62 -102.09
N LEU A 58 -28.71 44.59 -102.27
CA LEU A 58 -27.63 44.85 -101.34
C LEU A 58 -28.15 45.36 -99.99
N GLU A 59 -29.19 46.18 -100.00
CA GLU A 59 -29.87 46.66 -98.79
C GLU A 59 -30.57 45.52 -98.03
N ASN A 60 -31.23 44.60 -98.74
CA ASN A 60 -31.85 43.43 -98.11
C ASN A 60 -30.82 42.46 -97.51
N LEU A 61 -29.65 42.30 -98.14
CA LEU A 61 -28.54 41.52 -97.61
C LEU A 61 -27.96 42.18 -96.35
N ARG A 62 -27.71 43.49 -96.37
CA ARG A 62 -27.29 44.25 -95.18
C ARG A 62 -28.29 44.14 -94.04
N ARG A 63 -29.59 44.29 -94.32
CA ARG A 63 -30.65 44.13 -93.30
C ARG A 63 -30.69 42.72 -92.73
N LYS A 64 -30.37 41.70 -93.54
CA LYS A 64 -30.29 40.29 -93.09
C LYS A 64 -29.03 40.03 -92.26
N GLU A 65 -27.89 40.59 -92.63
CA GLU A 65 -26.65 40.57 -91.85
C GLU A 65 -26.81 41.31 -90.52
N GLU A 66 -27.44 42.48 -90.51
CA GLU A 66 -27.77 43.25 -89.30
C GLU A 66 -28.73 42.47 -88.39
N ALA A 67 -29.77 41.85 -88.95
CA ALA A 67 -30.69 41.00 -88.19
C ALA A 67 -29.98 39.75 -87.63
N GLU A 68 -29.02 39.17 -88.35
CA GLU A 68 -28.22 38.04 -87.86
C GLU A 68 -27.25 38.47 -86.76
N GLN A 69 -26.57 39.61 -86.91
CA GLN A 69 -25.71 40.18 -85.88
C GLN A 69 -26.48 40.49 -84.61
N LEU A 70 -27.68 41.07 -84.73
CA LEU A 70 -28.55 41.34 -83.57
C LEU A 70 -29.00 40.04 -82.88
N ARG A 71 -29.29 38.97 -83.65
CA ARG A 71 -29.58 37.64 -83.07
C ARG A 71 -28.36 37.04 -82.38
N ARG A 72 -27.17 37.16 -82.96
CA ARG A 72 -25.90 36.71 -82.35
C ARG A 72 -25.63 37.45 -81.04
N GLN A 73 -25.79 38.77 -81.01
CA GLN A 73 -25.65 39.59 -79.79
C GLN A 73 -26.65 39.20 -78.70
N LYS A 74 -27.93 38.98 -79.04
CA LYS A 74 -28.94 38.51 -78.07
C LYS A 74 -28.60 37.15 -77.45
N VAL A 75 -28.11 36.20 -78.25
CA VAL A 75 -27.71 34.88 -77.75
C VAL A 75 -26.44 34.98 -76.90
N GLU A 76 -25.50 35.84 -77.27
CA GLU A 76 -24.28 36.10 -76.48
C GLU A 76 -24.61 36.77 -75.15
N GLU A 77 -25.51 37.76 -75.14
CA GLU A 77 -26.00 38.42 -73.92
C GLU A 77 -26.77 37.46 -73.02
N ASP A 78 -27.66 36.61 -73.56
CA ASP A 78 -28.38 35.59 -72.78
C ASP A 78 -27.41 34.54 -72.19
N LYS A 79 -26.39 34.14 -72.95
CA LYS A 79 -25.30 33.28 -72.44
C LYS A 79 -24.52 33.96 -71.31
N ARG A 80 -24.19 35.26 -71.45
CA ARG A 80 -23.54 36.04 -70.39
C ARG A 80 -24.41 36.13 -69.13
N ARG A 81 -25.70 36.45 -69.28
CA ARG A 81 -26.67 36.51 -68.18
C ARG A 81 -26.78 35.17 -67.45
N ARG A 82 -26.90 34.04 -68.17
CA ARG A 82 -26.94 32.70 -67.55
C ARG A 82 -25.66 32.33 -66.81
N LEU A 83 -24.49 32.70 -67.33
CA LEU A 83 -23.22 32.47 -66.65
C LEU A 83 -23.06 33.34 -65.41
N GLU A 84 -23.49 34.60 -65.47
CA GLU A 84 -23.48 35.52 -64.33
C GLU A 84 -24.47 35.09 -63.24
N GLU A 85 -25.68 34.69 -63.62
CA GLU A 85 -26.68 34.13 -62.69
C GLU A 85 -26.18 32.82 -62.05
N ALA A 86 -25.54 31.93 -62.83
CA ALA A 86 -24.93 30.72 -62.28
C ALA A 86 -23.74 31.01 -61.34
N LYS A 87 -22.94 32.04 -61.62
CA LYS A 87 -21.86 32.52 -60.73
C LYS A 87 -22.44 33.06 -59.43
N LEU A 88 -23.43 33.95 -59.49
CA LEU A 88 -24.10 34.50 -58.30
C LEU A 88 -24.74 33.40 -57.46
N LYS A 89 -25.38 32.40 -58.07
CA LYS A 89 -25.96 31.25 -57.36
C LYS A 89 -24.90 30.37 -56.68
N ARG A 90 -23.70 30.24 -57.27
CA ARG A 90 -22.57 29.53 -56.67
C ARG A 90 -21.96 30.33 -55.52
N GLU A 91 -21.81 31.65 -55.68
CA GLU A 91 -21.35 32.56 -54.64
C GLU A 91 -22.32 32.63 -53.45
N GLU A 92 -23.63 32.65 -53.70
CA GLU A 92 -24.67 32.61 -52.67
C GLU A 92 -24.61 31.31 -51.87
N ARG A 93 -24.47 30.16 -52.55
CA ARG A 93 -24.28 28.85 -51.89
C ARG A 93 -23.00 28.82 -51.05
N LEU A 94 -21.90 29.35 -51.57
CA LEU A 94 -20.64 29.47 -50.84
C LEU A 94 -20.80 30.33 -49.58
N ARG A 95 -21.45 31.50 -49.70
CA ARG A 95 -21.74 32.36 -48.54
C ARG A 95 -22.60 31.65 -47.50
N LYS A 96 -23.63 30.91 -47.92
CA LYS A 96 -24.49 30.14 -47.00
C LYS A 96 -23.75 29.00 -46.31
N VAL A 97 -22.85 28.30 -47.00
CA VAL A 97 -21.97 27.28 -46.41
C VAL A 97 -21.00 27.90 -45.41
N MET A 98 -20.39 29.04 -45.73
CA MET A 98 -19.49 29.75 -44.82
C MET A 98 -20.22 30.21 -43.55
N GLN A 99 -21.41 30.79 -43.68
CA GLN A 99 -22.21 31.21 -42.53
C GLN A 99 -22.69 30.02 -41.67
N ALA A 100 -23.02 28.88 -42.29
CA ALA A 100 -23.35 27.65 -41.56
C ALA A 100 -22.13 27.10 -40.81
N ARG A 101 -20.94 27.14 -41.43
CA ARG A 101 -19.68 26.72 -40.81
C ARG A 101 -19.31 27.60 -39.62
N GLU A 102 -19.43 28.92 -39.77
CA GLU A 102 -19.17 29.89 -38.71
C GLU A 102 -20.09 29.67 -37.49
N ARG A 103 -21.40 29.44 -37.69
CA ARG A 103 -22.32 29.14 -36.58
C ARG A 103 -21.97 27.84 -35.85
N VAL A 104 -21.57 26.82 -36.60
CA VAL A 104 -21.14 25.54 -36.00
C VAL A 104 -19.83 25.72 -35.23
N GLU A 105 -18.93 26.57 -35.71
CA GLU A 105 -17.66 26.89 -35.07
C GLU A 105 -17.88 27.70 -33.78
N GLN A 106 -18.74 28.72 -33.79
CA GLN A 106 -19.14 29.47 -32.59
C GLN A 106 -19.75 28.56 -31.52
N MET A 107 -20.70 27.69 -31.90
CA MET A 107 -21.31 26.73 -30.96
C MET A 107 -20.30 25.73 -30.39
N LYS A 108 -19.26 25.36 -31.17
CA LYS A 108 -18.17 24.48 -30.69
C LYS A 108 -17.22 25.22 -29.76
N GLU A 109 -16.88 26.46 -30.06
CA GLU A 109 -16.02 27.28 -29.19
C GLU A 109 -16.71 27.62 -27.87
N GLU A 110 -17.99 27.94 -27.87
CA GLU A 110 -18.76 28.17 -26.65
C GLU A 110 -18.86 26.89 -25.81
N LYS A 111 -19.15 25.74 -26.42
CA LYS A 111 -19.13 24.45 -25.72
C LYS A 111 -17.75 24.10 -25.19
N LYS A 112 -16.68 24.39 -25.95
CA LYS A 112 -15.29 24.18 -25.52
C LYS A 112 -14.98 25.04 -24.29
N LYS A 113 -15.31 26.33 -24.31
CA LYS A 113 -15.13 27.24 -23.17
C LYS A 113 -15.95 26.80 -21.95
N GLN A 114 -17.18 26.31 -22.13
CA GLN A 114 -17.98 25.77 -21.02
C GLN A 114 -17.39 24.50 -20.40
N ILE A 115 -16.86 23.59 -21.22
CA ILE A 115 -16.22 22.36 -20.74
C ILE A 115 -14.93 22.71 -19.99
N GLU A 116 -14.13 23.62 -20.53
CA GLU A 116 -12.89 24.10 -19.91
C GLU A 116 -13.16 24.78 -18.56
N GLN A 117 -14.18 25.65 -18.48
CA GLN A 117 -14.61 26.24 -17.21
C GLN A 117 -15.09 25.19 -16.19
N LYS A 118 -15.82 24.16 -16.62
CA LYS A 118 -16.27 23.08 -15.72
C LYS A 118 -15.11 22.21 -15.23
N PHE A 119 -14.12 21.93 -16.07
CA PHE A 119 -12.92 21.21 -15.69
C PHE A 119 -12.10 22.01 -14.67
N ALA A 120 -11.86 23.30 -14.93
CA ALA A 120 -11.15 24.17 -13.99
C ALA A 120 -11.82 24.23 -12.61
N GLN A 121 -13.16 24.32 -12.56
CA GLN A 121 -13.90 24.29 -11.29
C GLN A 121 -13.84 22.94 -10.58
N LEU A 122 -13.79 21.83 -11.31
CA LEU A 122 -13.65 20.50 -10.73
C LEU A 122 -12.25 20.27 -10.19
N ASP A 123 -11.22 20.69 -10.91
CA ASP A 123 -9.83 20.57 -10.50
C ASP A 123 -9.55 21.41 -9.25
N GLU A 124 -10.05 22.65 -9.18
CA GLU A 124 -9.90 23.49 -7.99
C GLU A 124 -10.62 22.91 -6.76
N LYS A 125 -11.82 22.34 -6.94
CA LYS A 125 -12.55 21.66 -5.86
C LYS A 125 -11.84 20.36 -5.42
N ASN A 126 -11.23 19.65 -6.35
CA ASN A 126 -10.55 18.39 -6.08
C ASN A 126 -9.23 18.64 -5.31
N GLU A 127 -8.46 19.66 -5.69
CA GLU A 127 -7.23 20.04 -5.00
C GLU A 127 -7.51 20.52 -3.56
N LYS A 128 -8.53 21.37 -3.37
CA LYS A 128 -8.98 21.77 -2.02
C LYS A 128 -9.39 20.58 -1.15
N ALA A 129 -10.12 19.61 -1.73
CA ALA A 129 -10.52 18.40 -1.01
C ALA A 129 -9.34 17.47 -0.68
N LYS A 130 -8.31 17.39 -1.54
CA LYS A 130 -7.08 16.63 -1.25
C LYS A 130 -6.27 17.29 -0.13
N GLU A 131 -6.14 18.61 -0.17
CA GLU A 131 -5.40 19.36 0.84
C GLU A 131 -6.06 19.23 2.23
N GLU A 132 -7.40 19.33 2.29
CA GLU A 132 -8.17 19.11 3.53
C GLU A 132 -8.03 17.67 4.04
N ARG A 133 -8.09 16.66 3.17
CA ARG A 133 -7.86 15.26 3.54
C ARG A 133 -6.46 15.01 4.09
N LEU A 134 -5.44 15.60 3.47
CA LEU A 134 -4.05 15.49 3.96
C LEU A 134 -3.86 16.22 5.29
N ALA A 135 -4.52 17.35 5.50
CA ALA A 135 -4.50 18.06 6.78
C ALA A 135 -5.23 17.26 7.89
N GLU A 136 -6.40 16.70 7.59
CA GLU A 136 -7.16 15.86 8.51
C GLU A 136 -6.40 14.56 8.85
N GLU A 137 -5.76 13.92 7.87
CA GLU A 137 -4.94 12.72 8.09
C GLU A 137 -3.71 13.03 8.95
N LYS A 138 -3.02 14.15 8.69
CA LYS A 138 -1.90 14.62 9.52
C LYS A 138 -2.35 14.94 10.95
N ALA A 139 -3.53 15.54 11.13
CA ALA A 139 -4.09 15.81 12.44
C ALA A 139 -4.47 14.52 13.18
N LYS A 140 -5.13 13.57 12.51
CA LYS A 140 -5.46 12.25 13.06
C LYS A 140 -4.21 11.47 13.45
N LYS A 141 -3.17 11.47 12.61
CA LYS A 141 -1.89 10.80 12.89
C LYS A 141 -1.19 11.42 14.11
N LYS A 142 -1.16 12.75 14.24
CA LYS A 142 -0.62 13.42 15.43
C LYS A 142 -1.43 13.12 16.69
N ALA A 143 -2.76 13.10 16.61
CA ALA A 143 -3.62 12.76 17.74
C ALA A 143 -3.45 11.29 18.17
N ALA A 144 -3.31 10.37 17.22
CA ALA A 144 -3.03 8.96 17.51
C ALA A 144 -1.65 8.77 18.14
N ALA A 145 -0.61 9.44 17.63
CA ALA A 145 0.73 9.41 18.21
C ALA A 145 0.75 9.95 19.65
N LYS A 146 0.09 11.09 19.90
CA LYS A 146 -0.03 11.66 21.25
C LYS A 146 -0.76 10.73 22.23
N LYS A 147 -1.83 10.05 21.79
CA LYS A 147 -2.54 9.05 22.61
C LYS A 147 -1.68 7.83 22.94
N MET A 148 -0.85 7.37 21.99
CA MET A 148 0.08 6.27 22.23
C MET A 148 1.17 6.67 23.23
N GLU A 149 1.75 7.86 23.09
CA GLU A 149 2.76 8.39 24.01
C GLU A 149 2.20 8.58 25.44
N GLU A 150 1.00 9.16 25.57
CA GLU A 150 0.32 9.33 26.86
C GLU A 150 0.01 7.99 27.54
N MET A 151 -0.42 6.98 26.77
CA MET A 151 -0.63 5.64 27.28
C MET A 151 0.68 4.96 27.70
N GLU A 152 1.77 5.18 26.98
CA GLU A 152 3.09 4.64 27.32
C GLU A 152 3.66 5.30 28.59
N VAL A 153 3.48 6.61 28.77
CA VAL A 153 3.85 7.31 30.03
C VAL A 153 3.05 6.78 31.21
N ARG A 154 1.74 6.57 31.05
CA ARG A 154 0.91 5.95 32.09
C ARG A 154 1.38 4.52 32.39
N ARG A 155 1.74 3.73 31.38
CA ARG A 155 2.25 2.37 31.57
C ARG A 155 3.58 2.37 32.31
N LYS A 156 4.49 3.30 32.01
CA LYS A 156 5.76 3.47 32.73
C LYS A 156 5.53 3.86 34.19
N GLN A 157 4.65 4.81 34.46
CA GLN A 157 4.30 5.20 35.84
C GLN A 157 3.68 4.03 36.61
N GLU A 158 2.84 3.22 35.96
CA GLU A 158 2.26 2.03 36.58
C GLU A 158 3.30 0.91 36.82
N GLU A 159 4.20 0.66 35.87
CA GLU A 159 5.31 -0.27 36.02
C GLU A 159 6.28 0.16 37.13
N GLU A 160 6.61 1.45 37.23
CA GLU A 160 7.43 1.99 38.32
C GLU A 160 6.75 1.88 39.67
N ALA A 161 5.45 2.17 39.77
CA ALA A 161 4.67 1.99 41.00
C ALA A 161 4.64 0.51 41.44
N ARG A 162 4.52 -0.43 40.48
CA ARG A 162 4.59 -1.88 40.77
C ARG A 162 6.00 -2.29 41.22
N ARG A 163 7.05 -1.76 40.60
CA ARG A 163 8.45 -2.01 41.01
C ARG A 163 8.72 -1.50 42.41
N LEU A 164 8.29 -0.28 42.75
CA LEU A 164 8.46 0.27 44.10
C LEU A 164 7.74 -0.58 45.16
N LYS A 165 6.51 -1.04 44.89
CA LYS A 165 5.79 -1.95 45.79
C LYS A 165 6.51 -3.28 45.98
N TRP A 166 7.06 -3.84 44.89
CA TRP A 166 7.87 -5.07 44.97
C TRP A 166 9.11 -4.87 45.84
N LEU A 167 9.88 -3.80 45.60
CA LEU A 167 11.07 -3.48 46.41
C LEU A 167 10.71 -3.29 47.89
N GLN A 168 9.61 -2.59 48.18
CA GLN A 168 9.15 -2.41 49.56
C GLN A 168 8.81 -3.74 50.23
N GLN A 169 8.12 -4.64 49.53
CA GLN A 169 7.79 -5.96 50.04
C GLN A 169 9.04 -6.83 50.25
N GLU A 170 10.00 -6.78 49.34
CA GLU A 170 11.30 -7.47 49.47
C GLU A 170 12.12 -6.92 50.64
N GLU A 171 12.14 -5.59 50.85
CA GLU A 171 12.80 -4.98 52.01
C GLU A 171 12.12 -5.37 53.32
N GLU A 172 10.79 -5.40 53.38
CA GLU A 172 10.04 -5.87 54.54
C GLU A 172 10.29 -7.35 54.84
N GLU A 173 10.36 -8.20 53.81
CA GLU A 173 10.71 -9.61 53.97
C GLU A 173 12.16 -9.78 54.47
N ARG A 174 13.10 -9.02 53.93
CA ARG A 174 14.49 -9.00 54.42
C ARG A 174 14.57 -8.55 55.87
N ARG A 175 13.88 -7.48 56.25
CA ARG A 175 13.78 -7.02 57.65
C ARG A 175 13.19 -8.12 58.55
N HIS A 176 12.17 -8.83 58.07
CA HIS A 176 11.59 -9.95 58.83
C HIS A 176 12.59 -11.11 59.00
N GLN A 177 13.32 -11.48 57.94
CA GLN A 177 14.35 -12.51 58.00
C GLN A 177 15.50 -12.11 58.93
N GLU A 178 15.96 -10.86 58.89
CA GLU A 178 16.98 -10.32 59.78
C GLU A 178 16.53 -10.34 61.25
N LEU A 179 15.26 -9.99 61.54
CA LEU A 179 14.70 -10.11 62.88
C LEU A 179 14.67 -11.56 63.38
N LEU A 180 14.33 -12.52 62.51
CA LEU A 180 14.36 -13.95 62.86
C LEU A 180 15.78 -14.46 63.09
N GLN A 181 16.75 -14.02 62.30
CA GLN A 181 18.17 -14.36 62.49
C GLN A 181 18.68 -13.78 63.80
N LYS A 182 18.45 -12.49 64.05
CA LYS A 182 18.83 -11.82 65.30
C LYS A 182 18.22 -12.51 66.52
N LYS A 183 16.96 -12.94 66.44
CA LYS A 183 16.31 -13.69 67.52
C LYS A 183 16.97 -15.05 67.76
N LYS A 184 17.38 -15.76 66.71
CA LYS A 184 18.11 -17.04 66.83
C LYS A 184 19.49 -16.84 67.44
N GLU A 185 20.22 -15.82 67.01
CA GLU A 185 21.53 -15.45 67.57
C GLU A 185 21.41 -15.07 69.04
N GLU A 186 20.38 -14.30 69.40
CA GLU A 186 20.10 -13.93 70.79
C GLU A 186 19.76 -15.16 71.65
N GLU A 187 18.93 -16.09 71.16
CA GLU A 187 18.62 -17.34 71.84
C GLU A 187 19.87 -18.24 72.01
N GLU A 188 20.72 -18.34 70.99
CA GLU A 188 21.98 -19.09 71.08
C GLU A 188 22.94 -18.44 72.07
N GLN A 189 23.05 -17.11 72.05
CA GLN A 189 23.85 -16.37 73.01
C GLN A 189 23.33 -16.57 74.45
N GLU A 190 22.01 -16.58 74.66
CA GLU A 190 21.40 -16.88 75.94
C GLU A 190 21.71 -18.32 76.39
N ARG A 191 21.61 -19.31 75.48
CA ARG A 191 21.99 -20.71 75.76
C ARG A 191 23.45 -20.82 76.18
N LEU A 192 24.35 -20.13 75.49
CA LEU A 192 25.77 -20.11 75.85
C LEU A 192 26.01 -19.44 77.21
N ARG A 193 25.33 -18.32 77.49
CA ARG A 193 25.41 -17.65 78.81
C ARG A 193 24.90 -18.55 79.92
N LYS A 194 23.76 -19.22 79.72
CA LYS A 194 23.18 -20.15 80.69
C LYS A 194 24.07 -21.38 80.91
N ALA A 195 24.66 -21.92 79.85
CA ALA A 195 25.61 -23.02 79.96
C ALA A 195 26.88 -22.59 80.73
N ALA A 196 27.42 -21.41 80.44
CA ALA A 196 28.56 -20.86 81.16
C ALA A 196 28.23 -20.63 82.65
N GLU A 197 27.07 -20.06 82.94
CA GLU A 197 26.59 -19.87 84.31
C GLU A 197 26.43 -21.21 85.04
N ALA A 198 25.86 -22.22 84.40
CA ALA A 198 25.72 -23.57 84.97
C ALA A 198 27.10 -24.22 85.26
N ILE A 199 28.07 -24.06 84.37
CA ILE A 199 29.45 -24.54 84.57
C ILE A 199 30.10 -23.82 85.76
N ILE A 200 29.97 -22.49 85.84
CA ILE A 200 30.50 -21.69 86.96
C ILE A 200 29.84 -22.11 88.27
N HIS A 201 28.53 -22.31 88.26
CA HIS A 201 27.77 -22.77 89.43
C HIS A 201 28.25 -24.15 89.88
N GLN A 202 28.40 -25.12 88.97
CA GLN A 202 28.92 -26.45 89.28
C GLN A 202 30.35 -26.41 89.84
N TYR A 203 31.19 -25.48 89.37
CA TYR A 203 32.55 -25.31 89.86
C TYR A 203 32.60 -24.85 91.32
N TYR A 204 31.79 -23.85 91.69
CA TYR A 204 31.76 -23.35 93.07
C TYR A 204 30.88 -24.19 94.00
N HIS A 205 29.93 -24.95 93.47
CA HIS A 205 28.99 -25.80 94.21
C HIS A 205 29.05 -27.23 93.68
N PRO A 206 30.15 -27.97 93.98
CA PRO A 206 30.35 -29.31 93.45
C PRO A 206 29.30 -30.28 94.00
N PRO A 207 28.57 -31.04 93.15
CA PRO A 207 27.60 -32.02 93.61
C PRO A 207 28.28 -33.25 94.22
N ASN A 208 27.55 -34.01 95.03
CA ASN A 208 28.02 -35.28 95.57
C ASN A 208 28.09 -36.34 94.44
N VAL A 209 29.28 -36.51 93.87
CA VAL A 209 29.50 -37.43 92.74
C VAL A 209 29.26 -38.90 93.08
N LEU A 210 29.47 -39.30 94.34
CA LEU A 210 29.28 -40.69 94.77
C LEU A 210 27.80 -41.03 94.88
N GLU A 211 26.98 -40.07 95.31
CA GLU A 211 25.51 -40.21 95.33
C GLU A 211 24.91 -40.10 93.93
N LEU A 212 25.44 -39.21 93.08
CA LEU A 212 24.93 -39.00 91.72
C LEU A 212 25.26 -40.16 90.76
N PHE A 213 26.47 -40.71 90.82
CA PHE A 213 26.94 -41.73 89.87
C PHE A 213 27.18 -43.11 90.49
N GLY A 214 27.14 -43.24 91.82
CA GLY A 214 27.38 -44.49 92.51
C GLY A 214 28.84 -44.95 92.49
N THR A 215 29.05 -46.21 92.87
CA THR A 215 30.37 -46.84 92.87
C THR A 215 30.76 -47.30 91.46
N ILE A 216 32.05 -47.13 91.12
CA ILE A 216 32.59 -47.61 89.84
C ILE A 216 32.63 -49.15 89.88
N LEU A 217 31.86 -49.78 88.99
CA LEU A 217 31.81 -51.23 88.86
C LEU A 217 33.13 -51.79 88.33
N GLN A 218 33.43 -53.04 88.71
CA GLN A 218 34.58 -53.75 88.17
C GLN A 218 34.40 -53.98 86.67
N LEU A 219 35.47 -53.76 85.90
CA LEU A 219 35.43 -53.91 84.46
C LEU A 219 35.48 -55.39 84.07
N ASP A 220 34.36 -55.92 83.59
CA ASP A 220 34.29 -57.25 83.01
C ASP A 220 34.47 -57.20 81.49
N LEU A 221 35.65 -57.60 81.04
CA LEU A 221 35.98 -57.63 79.62
C LEU A 221 35.28 -58.77 78.87
N GLU A 222 34.92 -59.86 79.56
CA GLU A 222 34.15 -60.93 78.93
C GLU A 222 32.74 -60.46 78.61
N ASP A 223 32.11 -59.75 79.55
CA ASP A 223 30.78 -59.19 79.38
C ASP A 223 30.75 -58.05 78.35
N ILE A 224 31.71 -57.14 78.36
CA ILE A 224 31.75 -56.02 77.41
C ILE A 224 32.02 -56.50 75.98
N PHE A 225 33.00 -57.40 75.79
CA PHE A 225 33.41 -57.85 74.46
C PHE A 225 32.74 -59.15 74.00
N LYS A 226 31.91 -59.76 74.85
CA LYS A 226 31.23 -61.05 74.62
C LYS A 226 32.17 -62.14 74.12
N LYS A 227 33.41 -62.14 74.62
CA LYS A 227 34.49 -63.05 74.23
C LYS A 227 35.33 -63.40 75.44
N SER A 228 35.81 -64.64 75.52
CA SER A 228 36.81 -65.02 76.50
C SER A 228 38.18 -65.08 75.84
N LYS A 229 39.07 -64.13 76.17
CA LYS A 229 40.47 -64.14 75.71
C LYS A 229 41.40 -64.43 76.89
N PRO A 230 42.49 -65.19 76.70
CA PRO A 230 43.46 -65.43 77.77
C PRO A 230 43.96 -64.14 78.42
N ARG A 231 44.16 -63.08 77.63
CA ARG A 231 44.59 -61.77 78.12
C ARG A 231 43.63 -61.13 79.13
N TYR A 232 42.32 -61.41 79.06
CA TYR A 232 41.31 -60.82 79.94
C TYR A 232 41.43 -61.26 81.39
N HIS A 233 42.10 -62.39 81.65
CA HIS A 233 42.32 -62.94 82.99
C HIS A 233 43.77 -62.81 83.45
N LYS A 234 44.71 -62.61 82.52
CA LYS A 234 46.13 -62.42 82.85
C LYS A 234 46.35 -61.02 83.43
N ARG A 235 46.60 -60.98 84.74
CA ARG A 235 46.88 -59.77 85.52
C ARG A 235 48.40 -59.62 85.74
N THR A 236 48.87 -58.39 85.64
CA THR A 236 50.23 -57.97 85.97
C THR A 236 50.20 -57.05 87.20
N SER A 237 51.35 -56.61 87.69
CA SER A 237 51.44 -55.67 88.83
C SER A 237 50.56 -54.41 88.68
N SER A 238 50.26 -53.97 87.46
CA SER A 238 49.32 -52.88 87.17
C SER A 238 47.87 -53.09 87.60
N ALA A 239 47.45 -54.33 87.87
CA ALA A 239 46.13 -54.64 88.39
C ALA A 239 46.08 -54.67 89.93
N VAL A 240 47.23 -54.58 90.61
CA VAL A 240 47.34 -54.60 92.06
C VAL A 240 47.52 -53.17 92.57
N TRP A 241 46.42 -52.59 93.05
CA TRP A 241 46.40 -51.25 93.63
C TRP A 241 46.41 -51.35 95.16
N HIS A 242 47.39 -50.69 95.80
CA HIS A 242 47.56 -50.72 97.26
C HIS A 242 46.84 -49.58 97.98
N SER A 243 46.34 -48.59 97.23
CA SER A 243 45.50 -47.52 97.76
C SER A 243 44.03 -47.91 97.59
N PRO A 244 43.16 -47.67 98.59
CA PRO A 244 41.74 -47.95 98.45
C PRO A 244 41.14 -47.08 97.32
N PRO A 245 40.14 -47.60 96.57
CA PRO A 245 39.41 -46.78 95.61
C PRO A 245 38.78 -45.60 96.36
N LEU A 246 38.68 -44.45 95.70
CA LEU A 246 38.15 -43.25 96.33
C LEU A 246 36.67 -43.46 96.69
N GLN A 247 36.39 -43.74 97.97
CA GLN A 247 35.04 -43.92 98.52
C GLN A 247 34.44 -42.61 99.06
N SER A 248 35.09 -41.46 98.80
CA SER A 248 34.69 -40.18 99.38
C SER A 248 34.84 -39.02 98.40
N THR A 249 33.93 -38.06 98.54
CA THR A 249 33.98 -36.74 97.93
C THR A 249 35.27 -36.04 98.34
N ARG A 250 36.30 -36.06 97.48
CA ARG A 250 37.46 -35.20 97.68
C ARG A 250 36.99 -33.75 97.58
N VAL A 251 37.11 -32.99 98.67
CA VAL A 251 36.96 -31.53 98.67
C VAL A 251 37.92 -30.99 97.59
N PRO A 252 37.45 -30.14 96.66
CA PRO A 252 38.28 -29.62 95.57
C PRO A 252 39.27 -28.59 96.12
N GLY A 253 40.37 -29.07 96.72
CA GLY A 253 41.35 -28.23 97.40
C GLY A 253 42.81 -28.45 96.99
N SER A 254 43.12 -29.35 96.04
CA SER A 254 44.52 -29.74 95.77
C SER A 254 44.99 -29.59 94.32
N LEU A 255 44.14 -29.20 93.36
CA LEU A 255 44.55 -28.92 91.98
C LEU A 255 43.97 -27.57 91.56
N THR A 256 44.76 -26.53 91.78
CA THR A 256 44.42 -25.14 91.48
C THR A 256 44.47 -24.86 89.98
N TYR A 257 43.33 -25.00 89.30
CA TYR A 257 42.99 -24.08 88.22
C TYR A 257 41.89 -23.18 88.76
N SER A 258 42.29 -22.06 89.34
CA SER A 258 41.38 -21.03 89.85
C SER A 258 40.91 -20.14 88.70
N LEU A 259 39.64 -20.23 88.31
CA LEU A 259 39.00 -19.13 87.58
C LEU A 259 38.97 -17.91 88.52
N LYS A 260 39.65 -16.83 88.13
CA LYS A 260 39.65 -15.57 88.89
C LYS A 260 38.24 -14.99 88.86
N LYS A 261 37.66 -14.76 90.04
CA LYS A 261 36.42 -13.98 90.18
C LYS A 261 36.73 -12.53 89.79
N TYR A 262 35.99 -11.99 88.83
CA TYR A 262 35.88 -10.56 88.57
C TYR A 262 34.44 -10.14 88.87
#